data_AF-A0A4Q4CK86-F1
#
_entry.id   AF-A0A4Q4CK86-F1
#
_cell.length_a   1.000
_cell.length_b   1.000
_cell.length_c   1.000
_cell.angle_alpha   90.00
_cell.angle_beta   90.00
_cell.angle_gamma   90.00
#
_symmetry.space_group_name_H-M   'P 1'
#
loop_
_entity.id
_entity.type
_entity.pdbx_description
1 polymer ?
#
loop_
_entity_poly.entity_id
_entity_poly.type
_entity_poly.pdbx_seq_one_letter_code
_entity_poly.pdbx_strand_id
1 'polypeptide(L)'
;MISIFFSGRTCGAMLLMMVIADETDEAAMAKWHRYVAGTDLEALAWRDSQAAADTKAEAHSTVGRMVRSDRVPTNMLRLIGSYETIAKQLDALAETPGLQGVMLTFDDFLIGMDQFGTRIQPLMQCRKHIAQAAA
;
A
#
# COMPACT_ATOMS: atom_id res chain seq x y z
N MET A 1 12.83 19.65 14.38
CA MET A 1 13.29 18.41 13.72
C MET A 1 13.55 17.38 14.81
N ILE A 2 12.55 16.60 15.19
CA ILE A 2 12.65 15.66 16.33
C ILE A 2 13.23 14.35 15.78
N SER A 3 14.54 14.15 15.97
CA SER A 3 15.25 12.92 15.61
C SER A 3 15.02 11.88 16.71
N ILE A 4 14.08 10.94 16.52
CA ILE A 4 13.77 9.86 17.48
C ILE A 4 14.68 8.65 17.24
N PHE A 5 16.01 8.84 17.31
CA PHE A 5 16.94 7.70 17.25
C PHE A 5 18.07 7.88 18.24
N PHE A 6 18.11 6.99 19.24
CA PHE A 6 19.14 6.91 20.29
C PHE A 6 20.57 6.69 19.74
N SER A 7 20.71 6.28 18.48
CA SER A 7 22.00 6.00 17.83
C SER A 7 22.63 7.18 17.09
N GLY A 8 21.96 8.33 17.00
CA GLY A 8 22.44 9.48 16.22
C GLY A 8 22.37 9.30 14.70
N ARG A 9 21.81 8.18 14.21
CA ARG A 9 21.65 7.89 12.79
C ARG A 9 20.33 8.41 12.26
N THR A 10 20.32 8.91 11.02
CA THR A 10 19.08 9.19 10.28
C THR A 10 18.47 7.88 9.82
N CYS A 11 17.29 7.53 10.34
CA CYS A 11 16.55 6.34 9.95
C CYS A 11 15.09 6.73 9.69
N GLY A 12 14.62 6.56 8.46
CA GLY A 12 13.26 6.85 8.05
C GLY A 12 12.41 5.60 7.93
N ALA A 13 11.10 5.76 8.06
CA ALA A 13 10.15 4.69 7.80
C ALA A 13 9.86 4.55 6.29
N MET A 14 9.60 3.32 5.86
CA MET A 14 9.06 2.99 4.55
C MET A 14 7.72 2.30 4.74
N LEU A 15 6.67 2.77 4.04
CA LEU A 15 5.33 2.20 4.17
C LEU A 15 5.05 1.22 3.03
N LEU A 16 4.75 -0.03 3.35
CA LEU A 16 4.30 -1.05 2.37
C LEU A 16 2.81 -0.90 2.09
N MET A 17 2.44 -0.76 0.82
CA MET A 17 1.05 -0.66 0.38
C MET A 17 0.84 -1.33 -0.98
N MET A 18 -0.42 -1.65 -1.28
CA MET A 18 -0.88 -2.08 -2.59
C MET A 18 -1.61 -0.94 -3.29
N VAL A 19 -1.32 -0.73 -4.58
CA VAL A 19 -2.04 0.21 -5.45
C VAL A 19 -2.96 -0.58 -6.37
N ILE A 20 -4.24 -0.21 -6.39
CA ILE A 20 -5.24 -0.68 -7.35
C ILE A 20 -5.77 0.57 -8.05
N ALA A 21 -5.20 0.88 -9.21
CA ALA A 21 -5.53 2.10 -9.94
C ALA A 21 -6.29 1.82 -11.24
N ASP A 22 -7.13 2.74 -11.68
CA ASP A 22 -7.80 2.68 -12.99
C ASP A 22 -8.11 4.10 -13.50
N GLU A 23 -8.80 4.23 -14.63
CA GLU A 23 -9.19 5.54 -15.20
C GLU A 23 -10.14 6.32 -14.28
N THR A 24 -10.99 5.65 -13.50
CA THR A 24 -11.89 6.29 -12.53
C THR A 24 -11.85 5.58 -11.16
N ASP A 25 -12.30 6.29 -10.12
CA ASP A 25 -12.38 5.74 -8.76
C ASP A 25 -13.33 4.52 -8.72
N GLU A 26 -14.45 4.59 -9.44
CA GLU A 26 -15.43 3.52 -9.53
C GLU A 26 -14.86 2.27 -10.23
N ALA A 27 -14.09 2.45 -11.30
CA ALA A 27 -13.45 1.34 -12.00
C ALA A 27 -12.41 0.64 -11.12
N ALA A 28 -11.59 1.41 -10.40
CA ALA A 28 -10.62 0.86 -9.45
C ALA A 28 -11.31 0.11 -8.30
N MET A 29 -12.40 0.66 -7.75
CA MET A 29 -13.20 -0.03 -6.72
C MET A 29 -13.91 -1.28 -7.26
N ALA A 30 -14.36 -1.27 -8.51
CA ALA A 30 -14.93 -2.46 -9.16
C ALA A 30 -13.89 -3.58 -9.29
N LYS A 31 -12.63 -3.26 -9.62
CA LYS A 31 -11.53 -4.24 -9.58
C LYS A 31 -11.35 -4.82 -8.17
N TRP A 32 -11.33 -3.98 -7.15
CA TRP A 32 -11.24 -4.44 -5.76
C TRP A 32 -12.39 -5.38 -5.38
N HIS A 33 -13.63 -5.02 -5.70
CA HIS A 33 -14.78 -5.89 -5.45
C HIS A 33 -14.69 -7.22 -6.19
N ARG A 34 -14.18 -7.21 -7.42
CA ARG A 34 -13.91 -8.43 -8.17
C ARG A 34 -12.87 -9.32 -7.47
N TYR A 35 -11.79 -8.74 -6.95
CA TYR A 35 -10.80 -9.51 -6.18
C TYR A 35 -11.40 -10.07 -4.90
N VAL A 36 -12.20 -9.29 -4.18
CA VAL A 36 -12.91 -9.75 -2.97
C VAL A 36 -13.86 -10.90 -3.30
N ALA A 37 -14.62 -10.83 -4.39
CA ALA A 37 -15.50 -11.91 -4.81
C ALA A 37 -14.74 -13.19 -5.19
N GLY A 38 -13.50 -13.05 -5.68
CA GLY A 38 -12.61 -14.16 -6.02
C GLY A 38 -11.68 -14.60 -4.88
N THR A 39 -11.95 -14.21 -3.62
CA THR A 39 -11.09 -14.54 -2.49
C THR A 39 -10.96 -16.07 -2.33
N ASP A 40 -9.71 -16.56 -2.30
CA ASP A 40 -9.42 -17.96 -1.98
C ASP A 40 -9.60 -18.20 -0.46
N LEU A 41 -10.78 -18.68 -0.09
CA LEU A 41 -11.14 -18.93 1.30
C LEU A 41 -10.38 -20.12 1.90
N GLU A 42 -9.90 -21.07 1.09
CA GLU A 42 -9.13 -22.22 1.58
C GLU A 42 -7.71 -21.78 1.96
N ALA A 43 -7.05 -21.01 1.09
CA ALA A 43 -5.75 -20.43 1.40
C ALA A 43 -5.81 -19.52 2.62
N LEU A 44 -6.88 -18.72 2.77
CA LEU A 44 -7.08 -17.90 3.97
C LEU A 44 -7.23 -18.75 5.24
N ALA A 45 -8.03 -19.82 5.17
CA ALA A 45 -8.19 -20.72 6.31
C ALA A 45 -6.85 -21.37 6.73
N TRP A 46 -6.04 -21.76 5.74
CA TRP A 46 -4.70 -22.28 6.00
C TRP A 46 -3.81 -21.23 6.67
N ARG A 47 -3.75 -20.01 6.12
CA ARG A 47 -3.00 -18.89 6.71
C ARG A 47 -3.41 -18.62 8.16
N ASP A 48 -4.70 -18.58 8.43
CA ASP A 48 -5.23 -18.31 9.77
C ASP A 48 -4.86 -19.44 10.75
N SER A 49 -4.82 -20.70 10.29
CA SER A 49 -4.32 -21.82 11.10
C SER A 49 -2.84 -21.68 11.46
N GLN A 50 -2.01 -21.18 10.53
CA GLN A 50 -0.59 -20.92 10.81
C GLN A 50 -0.41 -19.73 11.76
N ALA A 51 -1.25 -18.70 11.60
CA ALA A 51 -1.25 -17.53 12.47
C ALA A 51 -1.60 -17.88 13.93
N ALA A 52 -2.57 -18.79 14.11
CA ALA A 52 -2.98 -19.28 15.42
C ALA A 52 -1.89 -20.05 16.18
N ALA A 53 -0.82 -20.50 15.48
CA ALA A 53 0.33 -21.11 16.13
C ALA A 53 1.17 -20.09 16.94
N ASP A 54 1.03 -18.79 16.68
CA ASP A 54 1.64 -17.74 17.50
C ASP A 54 0.78 -17.45 18.74
N THR A 55 1.01 -18.24 19.79
CA THR A 55 0.29 -18.16 21.07
C THR A 55 0.67 -16.94 21.92
N LYS A 56 1.65 -16.13 21.49
CA LYS A 56 2.11 -14.91 22.17
C LYS A 56 1.75 -13.64 21.40
N ALA A 57 0.98 -13.75 20.32
CA ALA A 57 0.61 -12.62 19.48
C ALA A 57 -0.13 -11.54 20.29
N GLU A 58 0.47 -10.36 20.39
CA GLU A 58 -0.18 -9.20 20.99
C GLU A 58 -1.38 -8.75 20.14
N ALA A 59 -2.36 -8.14 20.78
CA ALA A 59 -3.63 -7.73 20.13
C ALA A 59 -3.44 -6.86 18.88
N HIS A 60 -2.39 -6.02 18.86
CA HIS A 60 -2.10 -5.09 17.76
C HIS A 60 -0.99 -5.56 16.82
N SER A 61 -0.46 -6.77 17.03
CA SER A 61 0.52 -7.40 16.13
C SER A 61 -0.08 -7.69 14.75
N THR A 62 0.78 -7.99 13.78
CA THR A 62 0.34 -8.40 12.44
C THR A 62 -0.60 -9.61 12.50
N VAL A 63 -0.26 -10.62 13.32
CA VAL A 63 -1.10 -11.80 13.56
C VAL A 63 -2.43 -11.41 14.20
N GLY A 64 -2.38 -10.58 15.25
CA GLY A 64 -3.59 -10.11 15.94
C GLY A 64 -4.55 -9.34 15.05
N ARG A 65 -4.05 -8.56 14.09
CA ARG A 65 -4.85 -7.89 13.05
C ARG A 65 -5.38 -8.88 12.02
N MET A 66 -4.56 -9.84 11.61
CA MET A 66 -4.90 -10.80 10.56
C MET A 66 -6.10 -11.66 10.93
N VAL A 67 -6.17 -12.13 12.18
CA VAL A 67 -7.27 -12.95 12.70
C VAL A 67 -8.58 -12.17 12.84
N ARG A 68 -8.53 -10.84 12.96
CA ARG A 68 -9.72 -9.97 13.14
C ARG A 68 -10.23 -9.32 11.86
N SER A 69 -9.47 -9.43 10.78
CA SER A 69 -9.80 -8.72 9.53
C SER A 69 -10.89 -9.45 8.76
N ASP A 70 -11.62 -8.70 7.94
CA ASP A 70 -12.54 -9.27 6.96
C ASP A 70 -11.82 -10.29 6.07
N ARG A 71 -12.56 -11.30 5.59
CA ARG A 71 -12.03 -12.33 4.69
C ARG A 71 -11.89 -11.79 3.27
N VAL A 72 -10.94 -10.88 3.09
CA VAL A 72 -10.56 -10.28 1.81
C VAL A 72 -9.21 -10.84 1.35
N PRO A 73 -8.83 -10.70 0.06
CA PRO A 73 -7.63 -11.34 -0.51
C PRO A 73 -6.32 -10.92 0.17
N THR A 74 -6.29 -9.74 0.78
CA THR A 74 -5.13 -9.23 1.49
C THR A 74 -5.56 -8.34 2.66
N ASN A 75 -4.76 -8.31 3.73
CA ASN A 75 -4.90 -7.37 4.84
C ASN A 75 -3.89 -6.21 4.77
N MET A 76 -3.11 -6.12 3.68
CA MET A 76 -2.20 -5.00 3.45
C MET A 76 -2.97 -3.69 3.30
N LEU A 77 -2.33 -2.57 3.66
CA LEU A 77 -2.84 -1.25 3.31
C LEU A 77 -2.98 -1.13 1.79
N ARG A 78 -4.07 -0.53 1.34
CA ARG A 78 -4.43 -0.40 -0.07
C ARG A 78 -4.78 1.05 -0.38
N LEU A 79 -4.30 1.51 -1.53
CA LEU A 79 -4.76 2.73 -2.19
C LEU A 79 -5.58 2.28 -3.40
N ILE A 80 -6.84 2.67 -3.45
CA ILE A 80 -7.78 2.27 -4.50
C ILE A 80 -8.43 3.54 -5.05
N GLY A 81 -8.31 3.78 -6.35
CA GLY A 81 -8.87 4.97 -6.98
C GLY A 81 -8.34 5.23 -8.39
N SER A 82 -8.78 6.33 -8.98
CA SER A 82 -8.25 6.86 -10.23
C SER A 82 -6.77 7.23 -10.10
N TYR A 83 -6.07 7.36 -11.23
CA TYR A 83 -4.66 7.79 -11.21
C TYR A 83 -4.43 9.10 -10.45
N GLU A 84 -5.34 10.07 -10.59
CA GLU A 84 -5.29 11.35 -9.88
C GLU A 84 -5.53 11.17 -8.38
N THR A 85 -6.48 10.32 -7.99
CA THR A 85 -6.77 10.02 -6.59
C THR A 85 -5.55 9.37 -5.92
N ILE A 86 -4.93 8.38 -6.58
CA ILE A 86 -3.72 7.72 -6.07
C ILE A 86 -2.57 8.72 -5.94
N ALA A 87 -2.36 9.61 -6.93
CA ALA A 87 -1.32 10.63 -6.86
C ALA A 87 -1.52 11.56 -5.65
N LYS A 88 -2.74 12.05 -5.44
CA LYS A 88 -3.09 12.91 -4.27
C LYS A 88 -2.88 12.19 -2.95
N GLN A 89 -3.27 10.91 -2.85
CA GLN A 89 -3.07 10.10 -1.64
C GLN A 89 -1.58 9.90 -1.34
N LEU A 90 -0.76 9.65 -2.36
CA LEU A 90 0.69 9.51 -2.20
C LEU A 90 1.38 10.83 -1.84
N ASP A 91 0.91 11.96 -2.39
CA ASP A 91 1.37 13.29 -1.97
C ASP A 91 1.04 13.57 -0.50
N ALA A 92 -0.18 13.25 -0.06
CA ALA A 92 -0.56 13.38 1.35
C ALA A 92 0.30 12.50 2.27
N LEU A 93 0.67 11.29 1.83
CA LEU A 93 1.59 10.44 2.58
C LEU A 93 2.99 11.03 2.69
N ALA A 94 3.49 11.67 1.62
CA ALA A 94 4.81 12.30 1.61
C ALA A 94 4.97 13.43 2.65
N GLU A 95 3.86 14.00 3.13
CA GLU A 95 3.85 15.01 4.20
C GLU A 95 3.99 14.41 5.62
N THR A 96 3.92 13.08 5.76
CA THR A 96 3.96 12.40 7.06
C THR A 96 5.36 12.48 7.69
N PRO A 97 5.51 13.07 8.89
CA PRO A 97 6.81 13.18 9.55
C PRO A 97 7.45 11.81 9.81
N GLY A 98 8.70 11.65 9.39
CA GLY A 98 9.47 10.41 9.57
C GLY A 98 9.23 9.35 8.49
N LEU A 99 8.26 9.53 7.59
CA LEU A 99 8.12 8.72 6.39
C LEU A 99 9.11 9.20 5.33
N GLN A 100 9.95 8.30 4.81
CA GLN A 100 10.91 8.61 3.76
C GLN A 100 10.52 8.04 2.39
N GLY A 101 9.56 7.14 2.35
CA GLY A 101 9.07 6.61 1.09
C GLY A 101 8.04 5.50 1.28
N VAL A 102 7.65 4.94 0.14
CA VAL A 102 6.66 3.88 0.05
C VAL A 102 7.24 2.69 -0.71
N MET A 103 6.86 1.50 -0.30
CA MET A 103 7.10 0.26 -1.03
C MET A 103 5.77 -0.17 -1.63
N LEU A 104 5.70 -0.24 -2.96
CA LEU A 104 4.44 -0.46 -3.67
C LEU A 104 4.38 -1.87 -4.24
N THR A 105 3.24 -2.51 -4.03
CA THR A 105 2.78 -3.68 -4.78
C THR A 105 1.60 -3.26 -5.65
N PHE A 106 1.33 -4.03 -6.70
CA PHE A 106 0.22 -3.77 -7.62
C PHE A 106 -0.65 -5.02 -7.76
N ASP A 107 -1.92 -4.85 -8.09
CA ASP A 107 -2.83 -5.93 -8.47
C ASP A 107 -2.36 -6.65 -9.74
N ASP A 108 -1.81 -5.88 -10.70
CA ASP A 108 -1.02 -6.38 -11.82
C ASP A 108 0.30 -5.59 -11.87
N PHE A 109 1.43 -6.27 -11.71
CA PHE A 109 2.73 -5.59 -11.66
C PHE A 109 3.13 -4.96 -12.99
N LEU A 110 2.89 -5.61 -14.12
CA LEU A 110 3.36 -5.08 -15.40
C LEU A 110 2.55 -3.86 -15.81
N ILE A 111 1.22 -3.97 -15.72
CA ILE A 111 0.32 -2.88 -16.04
C ILE A 111 0.41 -1.77 -14.99
N GLY A 112 0.40 -2.14 -13.71
CA GLY A 112 0.44 -1.20 -12.60
C GLY A 112 1.73 -0.38 -12.58
N MET A 113 2.88 -0.97 -12.90
CA MET A 113 4.15 -0.23 -13.01
C MET A 113 4.13 0.77 -14.18
N ASP A 114 3.62 0.36 -15.34
CA ASP A 114 3.52 1.24 -16.51
C ASP A 114 2.56 2.41 -16.26
N GLN A 115 1.35 2.13 -15.77
CA GLN A 115 0.37 3.15 -15.40
C GLN A 115 0.89 4.05 -14.28
N PHE A 116 1.62 3.51 -13.31
CA PHE A 116 2.22 4.32 -12.26
C PHE A 116 3.24 5.30 -12.84
N GLY A 117 4.14 4.84 -13.71
CA GLY A 117 5.15 5.68 -14.33
C GLY A 117 4.58 6.75 -15.28
N THR A 118 3.53 6.41 -16.02
CA THR A 118 3.01 7.25 -17.11
C THR A 118 1.78 8.10 -16.73
N ARG A 119 0.97 7.65 -15.76
CA ARG A 119 -0.31 8.28 -15.40
C ARG A 119 -0.38 8.79 -13.96
N ILE A 120 0.34 8.18 -13.01
CA ILE A 120 0.29 8.57 -11.59
C ILE A 120 1.46 9.48 -11.21
N GLN A 121 2.69 8.98 -11.38
CA GLN A 121 3.92 9.67 -10.96
C GLN A 121 4.06 11.09 -11.53
N PRO A 122 3.69 11.38 -12.80
CA PRO A 122 3.75 12.74 -13.34
C PRO A 122 2.84 13.75 -12.61
N LEU A 123 1.79 13.28 -11.95
CA LEU A 123 0.82 14.12 -11.23
C LEU A 123 1.24 14.41 -9.79
N MET A 124 2.19 13.63 -9.25
CA MET A 124 2.63 13.71 -7.86
C MET A 124 3.54 14.91 -7.62
N GLN A 125 3.13 15.81 -6.73
CA GLN A 125 3.93 16.95 -6.30
C GLN A 125 5.25 16.51 -5.68
N CYS A 126 5.23 15.46 -4.85
CA CYS A 126 6.43 14.93 -4.18
C CYS A 126 7.45 14.30 -5.15
N ARG A 127 7.09 14.12 -6.44
CA ARG A 127 7.97 13.55 -7.48
C ARG A 127 8.33 14.52 -8.60
N LYS A 128 7.93 15.80 -8.51
CA LYS A 128 8.29 16.83 -9.51
C LYS A 128 9.79 16.96 -9.79
N HIS A 129 10.63 16.68 -8.79
CA HIS A 129 12.09 16.69 -8.93
C HIS A 129 12.61 15.67 -9.96
N ILE A 130 11.86 14.60 -10.24
CA ILE A 130 12.24 13.58 -11.24
C ILE A 130 12.06 14.10 -12.66
N ALA A 131 10.95 14.80 -12.94
CA ALA A 131 10.71 15.41 -14.25
C ALA A 131 11.74 16.49 -14.58
N GLN A 132 12.22 17.23 -13.56
CA GLN A 132 13.28 18.23 -13.72
C GLN A 132 14.66 17.62 -14.00
N ALA A 133 14.91 16.39 -13.56
CA ALA A 133 16.18 15.70 -13.79
C ALA A 133 16.29 15.03 -15.17
N ALA A 134 15.17 14.91 -15.89
CA ALA A 134 15.09 14.30 -17.21
C ALA A 134 15.02 15.32 -18.37
N ALA A 135 14.98 16.61 -18.06
CA ALA A 135 14.98 17.75 -19.00
C ALA A 135 16.36 18.39 -19.11
#